data_AF-A0A453STK2-F1
#
_entry.id   AF-A0A453STK2-F1
#
_cell.length_a   1.000
_cell.length_b   1.000
_cell.length_c   1.000
_cell.angle_alpha   90.00
_cell.angle_beta   90.00
_cell.angle_gamma   90.00
#
_symmetry.space_group_name_H-M   'P 1'
#
loop_
_entity.id
_entity.type
_entity.pdbx_description
1 polymer ?
#
loop_
_entity_poly.entity_id
_entity_poly.type
_entity_poly.pdbx_seq_one_letter_code
_entity_poly.pdbx_strand_id
1 'polypeptide(L)'
;MCLFIPARQGQSPVHHLREDNSLVLTGPKRGLAVCGSLFFEINLKVKDVHGREVKDERLSKGMLDINGITRQTSNFKYGVETGTLVSMHSTLEMNFAFVRDAVEGTVEIRILEGPVDFHGKIIATPTRVPCEIVLHDSRVNGLLTAGDDQVMRTARRVVCVSVGEMLLVTVAPEGGDELSPHTVRFASKLNGYAAENMMCGNYKMQVKVTWSIVM
;
A
#
# COMPACT_ATOMS: atom_id res chain seq x y z
N MET A 1 15.59 -5.25 -8.13
CA MET A 1 14.23 -5.83 -8.18
C MET A 1 13.63 -5.74 -6.78
N CYS A 2 12.35 -5.39 -6.65
CA CYS A 2 11.73 -5.19 -5.34
C CYS A 2 10.39 -5.92 -5.22
N LEU A 3 10.11 -6.40 -4.01
CA LEU A 3 8.81 -6.99 -3.66
C LEU A 3 7.95 -5.97 -2.91
N PHE A 4 6.72 -5.81 -3.37
CA PHE A 4 5.69 -5.01 -2.70
C PHE A 4 4.49 -5.89 -2.32
N ILE A 5 3.83 -5.60 -1.20
CA ILE A 5 2.70 -6.39 -0.66
C ILE A 5 1.43 -5.53 -0.65
N PRO A 6 0.56 -5.62 -1.68
CA PRO A 6 -0.69 -4.88 -1.69
C PRO A 6 -1.58 -5.32 -0.53
N ALA A 7 -2.08 -4.33 0.21
CA ALA A 7 -3.21 -4.55 1.09
C ALA A 7 -4.45 -4.64 0.19
N ARG A 8 -5.19 -5.74 0.27
CA ARG A 8 -6.47 -5.88 -0.43
C ARG A 8 -7.58 -5.61 0.57
N GLN A 9 -8.51 -4.74 0.20
CA GLN A 9 -9.84 -4.69 0.78
C GLN A 9 -10.88 -4.93 -0.30
N GLY A 10 -11.92 -5.66 0.07
CA GLY A 10 -12.97 -6.08 -0.86
C GLY A 10 -13.69 -4.89 -1.48
N GLN A 11 -13.84 -4.91 -2.80
CA GLN A 11 -14.93 -4.20 -3.47
C GLN A 11 -16.08 -5.19 -3.67
N SER A 12 -17.28 -4.82 -3.23
CA SER A 12 -18.55 -5.10 -3.92
C SER A 12 -19.66 -4.20 -3.37
N PRO A 13 -20.50 -3.59 -4.22
CA PRO A 13 -21.71 -2.93 -3.80
C PRO A 13 -22.88 -3.92 -3.89
N VAL A 14 -23.07 -4.80 -2.91
CA VAL A 14 -24.38 -5.44 -2.69
C VAL A 14 -24.51 -5.81 -1.22
N HIS A 15 -25.58 -5.35 -0.58
CA HIS A 15 -25.96 -5.70 0.78
C HIS A 15 -25.98 -7.22 0.98
N HIS A 16 -25.00 -7.77 1.70
CA HIS A 16 -25.11 -8.92 2.60
C HIS A 16 -23.82 -8.98 3.42
N LEU A 17 -23.96 -9.08 4.75
CA LEU A 17 -22.88 -9.14 5.75
C LEU A 17 -21.70 -10.01 5.28
N ARG A 18 -20.58 -9.37 4.93
CA ARG A 18 -19.33 -10.04 4.63
C ARG A 18 -18.35 -9.67 5.73
N GLU A 19 -18.05 -10.62 6.62
CA GLU A 19 -16.98 -10.47 7.60
C GLU A 19 -15.68 -10.16 6.84
N ASP A 20 -15.12 -8.99 7.13
CA ASP A 20 -13.94 -8.48 6.45
C ASP A 20 -12.71 -9.23 6.97
N ASN A 21 -12.48 -10.43 6.45
CA ASN A 21 -11.38 -11.33 6.86
C ASN A 21 -10.01 -10.89 6.32
N SER A 22 -9.84 -9.59 6.05
CA SER A 22 -8.61 -9.01 5.51
C SER A 22 -7.75 -8.41 6.62
N LEU A 23 -6.50 -8.86 6.72
CA LEU A 23 -5.52 -8.25 7.61
C LEU A 23 -4.79 -7.13 6.87
N VAL A 24 -4.90 -5.90 7.39
CA VAL A 24 -4.15 -4.76 6.86
C VAL A 24 -2.72 -4.85 7.35
N LEU A 25 -1.82 -5.20 6.44
CA LEU A 25 -0.39 -5.08 6.68
C LEU A 25 -0.03 -3.59 6.71
N THR A 26 0.71 -3.14 7.72
CA THR A 26 1.21 -1.76 7.83
C THR A 26 2.67 -1.62 7.41
N GLY A 27 3.35 -2.75 7.12
CA GLY A 27 4.75 -2.77 6.68
C GLY A 27 4.92 -2.88 5.16
N PRO A 28 6.16 -2.89 4.66
CA PRO A 28 7.37 -2.32 5.28
C PRO A 28 7.48 -0.80 5.04
N LYS A 29 8.25 -0.10 5.90
CA LYS A 29 8.51 1.36 5.75
C LYS A 29 9.46 1.69 4.58
N ARG A 30 9.98 0.68 3.89
CA ARG A 30 10.95 0.74 2.77
C ARG A 30 10.71 -0.43 1.83
N GLY A 31 11.09 -0.30 0.56
CA GLY A 31 11.07 -1.40 -0.41
C GLY A 31 12.01 -2.55 0.01
N LEU A 32 11.65 -3.78 -0.35
CA LEU A 32 12.50 -4.96 -0.11
C LEU A 32 13.30 -5.26 -1.38
N ALA A 33 14.62 -5.06 -1.36
CA ALA A 33 15.51 -5.46 -2.44
C ALA A 33 15.62 -6.99 -2.53
N VAL A 34 15.55 -7.52 -3.75
CA VAL A 34 15.61 -8.96 -4.03
C VAL A 34 16.84 -9.27 -4.88
N CYS A 35 17.82 -9.94 -4.28
CA CYS A 35 19.01 -10.46 -4.97
C CYS A 35 18.97 -12.00 -5.15
N GLY A 36 18.11 -12.70 -4.42
CA GLY A 36 17.97 -14.16 -4.45
C GLY A 36 16.53 -14.60 -4.14
N SER A 37 16.35 -15.56 -3.25
CA SER A 37 15.03 -15.87 -2.68
C SER A 37 14.70 -14.97 -1.49
N LEU A 38 13.43 -14.59 -1.37
CA LEU A 38 12.89 -13.95 -0.17
C LEU A 38 12.08 -14.96 0.62
N PHE A 39 12.28 -15.00 1.94
CA PHE A 39 11.51 -15.83 2.85
C PHE A 39 10.67 -14.94 3.76
N PHE A 40 9.35 -15.14 3.76
CA PHE A 40 8.43 -14.48 4.66
C PHE A 40 8.04 -15.46 5.76
N GLU A 41 8.61 -15.28 6.95
CA GLU A 41 8.12 -15.95 8.14
C GLU A 41 6.85 -15.25 8.62
N ILE A 42 5.78 -16.02 8.73
CA ILE A 42 4.46 -15.55 9.16
C ILE A 42 4.14 -16.24 10.48
N ASN A 43 3.80 -15.44 11.48
CA ASN A 43 3.40 -15.91 12.80
C ASN A 43 2.22 -15.06 13.29
N LEU A 44 1.01 -15.48 12.91
CA LEU A 44 -0.25 -14.84 13.29
C LEU A 44 -0.77 -15.45 14.58
N LYS A 45 -1.16 -14.55 15.50
CA LYS A 45 -1.71 -14.92 16.80
C LYS A 45 -3.06 -14.24 17.05
N VAL A 46 -3.96 -14.94 17.74
CA VAL A 46 -5.23 -14.41 18.22
C VAL A 46 -5.05 -13.80 19.61
N LYS A 47 -5.72 -12.68 19.85
CA LYS A 47 -5.89 -12.09 21.19
C LYS A 47 -7.38 -11.98 21.49
N ASP A 48 -7.75 -11.98 22.77
CA ASP A 48 -9.13 -11.71 23.15
C ASP A 48 -9.52 -10.25 22.84
N VAL A 49 -10.80 -9.91 22.98
CA VAL A 49 -11.32 -8.55 22.70
C VAL A 49 -10.70 -7.46 23.59
N HIS A 50 -10.04 -7.83 24.68
CA HIS A 50 -9.32 -6.93 25.58
C HIS A 50 -7.80 -6.95 25.33
N GLY A 51 -7.34 -7.60 24.25
CA GLY A 51 -5.94 -7.70 23.87
C GLY A 51 -5.12 -8.65 24.74
N ARG A 52 -5.75 -9.47 25.57
CA ARG A 52 -5.07 -10.47 26.42
C ARG A 52 -4.75 -11.71 25.60
N GLU A 53 -3.62 -12.34 25.91
CA GLU A 53 -3.24 -13.61 25.31
C GLU A 53 -4.26 -14.69 25.66
N VAL A 54 -4.62 -15.49 24.67
CA VAL A 54 -5.49 -16.65 24.84
C VAL A 54 -4.65 -17.93 24.91
N LYS A 55 -5.18 -18.97 25.55
CA LYS A 55 -4.44 -20.22 25.81
C LYS A 55 -3.92 -20.89 24.53
N ASP A 56 -4.70 -20.85 23.45
CA ASP A 56 -4.26 -21.23 22.12
C ASP A 56 -4.28 -20.01 21.21
N GLU A 57 -3.22 -19.22 21.29
CA GLU A 57 -3.08 -18.00 20.52
C GLU A 57 -2.70 -18.27 19.06
N ARG A 58 -2.36 -19.49 18.64
CA ARG A 58 -1.69 -19.72 17.34
C ARG A 58 -2.70 -19.82 16.20
N LEU A 59 -2.83 -18.76 15.40
CA LEU A 59 -3.73 -18.75 14.23
C LEU A 59 -3.05 -19.29 12.96
N SER A 60 -1.82 -18.85 12.71
CA SER A 60 -1.04 -19.27 11.55
C SER A 60 0.43 -19.19 11.85
N LYS A 61 1.19 -20.23 11.53
CA LYS A 61 2.64 -20.19 11.59
C LYS A 61 3.24 -20.94 10.42
N GLY A 62 4.15 -20.30 9.70
CA GLY A 62 4.88 -20.94 8.62
C GLY A 62 5.76 -19.96 7.85
N MET A 63 6.30 -20.43 6.73
CA MET A 63 7.22 -19.69 5.90
C MET A 63 6.77 -19.75 4.45
N LEU A 64 6.71 -18.60 3.79
CA LEU A 64 6.47 -18.48 2.35
C LEU A 64 7.80 -18.19 1.65
N ASP A 65 8.18 -19.02 0.68
CA ASP A 65 9.35 -18.81 -0.18
C ASP A 65 8.92 -18.14 -1.48
N ILE A 66 9.57 -17.02 -1.77
CA ILE A 66 9.41 -16.24 -2.99
C ILE A 66 10.76 -16.23 -3.73
N ASN A 67 10.90 -17.11 -4.72
CA ASN A 67 12.11 -17.22 -5.53
C ASN A 67 12.29 -16.01 -6.48
N GLY A 68 13.18 -15.08 -6.15
CA GLY A 68 13.48 -13.92 -6.99
C GLY A 68 14.40 -14.23 -8.19
N ILE A 69 15.11 -15.35 -8.18
CA ILE A 69 16.11 -15.70 -9.22
C ILE A 69 15.43 -15.99 -10.56
N THR A 70 14.38 -16.82 -10.56
CA THR A 70 13.61 -17.13 -11.78
C THR A 70 12.98 -15.88 -12.40
N ARG A 71 12.76 -14.87 -11.57
CA ARG A 71 12.16 -13.58 -11.95
C ARG A 71 13.18 -12.53 -12.39
N GLN A 72 14.44 -12.91 -12.58
CA GLN A 72 15.47 -12.13 -13.29
C GLN A 72 15.56 -12.48 -14.79
N THR A 73 14.86 -13.54 -15.25
CA THR A 73 14.91 -14.01 -16.64
C THR A 73 14.19 -13.08 -17.63
N SER A 74 14.56 -13.05 -18.91
CA SER A 74 13.97 -12.13 -19.92
C SER A 74 12.44 -12.24 -20.08
N ASN A 75 11.84 -13.36 -19.69
CA ASN A 75 10.42 -13.67 -19.94
C ASN A 75 9.48 -13.32 -18.78
N PHE A 76 9.97 -12.59 -17.77
CA PHE A 76 9.17 -12.19 -16.62
C PHE A 76 7.99 -11.29 -17.03
N LYS A 77 6.79 -11.66 -16.56
CA LYS A 77 5.58 -10.86 -16.74
C LYS A 77 5.30 -10.08 -15.46
N TYR A 78 5.09 -8.78 -15.61
CA TYR A 78 4.65 -7.92 -14.53
C TYR A 78 3.22 -8.27 -14.13
N GLY A 79 2.96 -8.30 -12.83
CA GLY A 79 1.65 -8.62 -12.29
C GLY A 79 1.67 -8.75 -10.78
N VAL A 80 0.47 -8.82 -10.21
CA VAL A 80 0.28 -9.25 -8.83
C VAL A 80 0.21 -10.77 -8.84
N GLU A 81 1.04 -11.39 -8.00
CA GLU A 81 1.03 -12.82 -7.73
C GLU A 81 0.49 -13.06 -6.32
N THR A 82 0.00 -14.27 -6.06
CA THR A 82 -0.51 -14.66 -4.74
C THR A 82 0.28 -15.86 -4.25
N GLY A 83 0.92 -15.73 -3.10
CA GLY A 83 1.52 -16.83 -2.35
C GLY A 83 0.54 -17.36 -1.32
N THR A 84 0.43 -18.67 -1.21
CA THR A 84 -0.48 -19.31 -0.25
C THR A 84 0.32 -20.03 0.82
N LEU A 85 0.02 -19.72 2.08
CA LEU A 85 0.55 -20.43 3.24
C LEU A 85 -0.60 -21.20 3.91
N VAL A 86 -0.59 -22.52 3.76
CA VAL A 86 -1.52 -23.40 4.48
C VAL A 86 -0.90 -23.75 5.83
N SER A 87 -1.62 -23.46 6.90
CA SER A 87 -1.23 -23.76 8.28
C SER A 87 -2.33 -24.58 8.98
N MET A 88 -2.05 -25.06 10.21
CA MET A 88 -2.97 -25.96 10.92
C MET A 88 -4.38 -25.38 11.12
N HIS A 89 -4.49 -24.07 11.40
CA HIS A 89 -5.76 -23.42 11.76
C HIS A 89 -6.22 -22.35 10.77
N SER A 90 -5.46 -22.10 9.70
CA SER A 90 -5.83 -21.13 8.66
C SER A 90 -5.04 -21.32 7.37
N THR A 91 -5.61 -20.83 6.27
CA THR A 91 -4.91 -20.62 5.00
C THR A 91 -4.74 -19.11 4.81
N LEU A 92 -3.50 -18.65 4.69
CA LEU A 92 -3.19 -17.25 4.41
C LEU A 92 -2.85 -17.08 2.94
N GLU A 93 -3.46 -16.10 2.29
CA GLU A 93 -3.08 -15.64 0.96
C GLU A 93 -2.33 -14.31 1.08
N MET A 94 -1.12 -14.27 0.54
CA MET A 94 -0.26 -13.10 0.49
C MET A 94 -0.13 -12.64 -0.95
N ASN A 95 -0.73 -11.50 -1.27
CA ASN A 95 -0.55 -10.87 -2.58
C ASN A 95 0.78 -10.13 -2.59
N PHE A 96 1.53 -10.22 -3.69
CA PHE A 96 2.77 -9.49 -3.88
C PHE A 96 3.01 -9.13 -5.34
N ALA A 97 3.82 -8.10 -5.57
CA ALA A 97 4.18 -7.62 -6.89
C ALA A 97 5.69 -7.44 -6.98
N PHE A 98 6.22 -7.79 -8.14
CA PHE A 98 7.64 -7.74 -8.44
C PHE A 98 7.94 -6.58 -9.39
N VAL A 99 8.84 -5.70 -8.96
CA VAL A 99 9.21 -4.49 -9.71
C VAL A 99 10.68 -4.58 -10.10
N ARG A 100 10.99 -4.59 -11.40
CA ARG A 100 12.37 -4.51 -11.89
C ARG A 100 12.84 -3.08 -11.93
N ASP A 101 14.15 -2.90 -11.80
CA ASP A 101 14.82 -1.59 -11.84
C ASP A 101 14.06 -0.56 -11.00
N ALA A 102 13.80 -0.92 -9.74
CA ALA A 102 12.86 -0.19 -8.91
C ALA A 102 13.54 0.97 -8.17
N VAL A 103 12.83 2.08 -8.08
CA VAL A 103 13.09 3.18 -7.15
C VAL A 103 11.99 3.22 -6.09
N GLU A 104 12.37 3.64 -4.91
CA GLU A 104 11.47 3.89 -3.78
C GLU A 104 10.89 5.28 -3.92
N GLY A 105 9.55 5.38 -3.95
CA GLY A 105 8.82 6.65 -3.85
C GLY A 105 8.18 6.78 -2.48
N THR A 106 8.56 7.79 -1.71
CA THR A 106 7.89 8.17 -0.46
C THR A 106 6.88 9.28 -0.76
N VAL A 107 5.60 8.98 -0.59
CA VAL A 107 4.47 9.88 -0.79
C VAL A 107 4.17 10.67 0.49
N GLU A 108 4.13 11.98 0.40
CA GLU A 108 3.71 12.90 1.45
C GLU A 108 2.55 13.74 0.91
N ILE A 109 1.50 13.91 1.71
CA ILE A 109 0.37 14.77 1.34
C ILE A 109 0.21 15.84 2.41
N ARG A 110 0.20 17.09 1.96
CA ARG A 110 0.06 18.28 2.79
C ARG A 110 -1.24 19.00 2.45
N ILE A 111 -2.01 19.37 3.45
CA ILE A 111 -3.18 20.23 3.28
C ILE A 111 -2.68 21.68 3.19
N LEU A 112 -3.06 22.38 2.11
CA LEU A 112 -2.74 23.79 1.92
C LEU A 112 -3.91 24.67 2.36
N GLU A 113 -5.14 24.28 1.99
CA GLU A 113 -6.39 24.94 2.35
C GLU A 113 -7.48 23.87 2.52
N GLY A 114 -8.39 24.07 3.47
CA GLY A 114 -9.48 23.13 3.77
C GLY A 114 -9.45 22.60 5.21
N PRO A 115 -10.32 21.63 5.55
CA PRO A 115 -10.31 20.97 6.86
C PRO A 115 -8.98 20.27 7.14
N VAL A 116 -8.56 20.23 8.40
CA VAL A 116 -7.35 19.48 8.83
C VAL A 116 -7.56 17.96 8.82
N ASP A 117 -8.82 17.55 8.83
CA ASP A 117 -9.25 16.17 8.90
C ASP A 117 -9.69 15.69 7.54
N PHE A 118 -9.01 14.69 6.99
CA PHE A 118 -9.36 14.08 5.72
C PHE A 118 -10.14 12.78 5.92
N HIS A 119 -11.31 12.72 5.28
CA HIS A 119 -12.15 11.54 5.20
C HIS A 119 -12.18 11.06 3.74
N GLY A 120 -11.67 9.85 3.48
CA GLY A 120 -11.59 9.30 2.14
C GLY A 120 -10.47 8.27 1.97
N LYS A 121 -10.10 8.04 0.71
CA LYS A 121 -9.12 7.05 0.29
C LYS A 121 -7.98 7.69 -0.49
N ILE A 122 -6.76 7.24 -0.19
CA ILE A 122 -5.54 7.64 -0.90
C ILE A 122 -4.90 6.39 -1.47
N ILE A 123 -4.73 6.36 -2.79
CA ILE A 123 -4.22 5.22 -3.54
C ILE A 123 -3.03 5.65 -4.37
N ALA A 124 -1.98 4.85 -4.35
CA ALA A 124 -0.82 4.99 -5.20
C ALA A 124 -0.76 3.80 -6.18
N THR A 125 -0.62 4.08 -7.47
CA THR A 125 -0.68 3.05 -8.53
C THR A 125 0.50 3.23 -9.48
N PRO A 126 1.50 2.34 -9.47
CA PRO A 126 2.56 2.33 -10.49
C PRO A 126 1.99 1.96 -11.87
N THR A 127 2.48 2.55 -12.97
CA THR A 127 1.96 2.26 -14.32
C THR A 127 2.32 0.87 -14.83
N ARG A 128 3.54 0.41 -14.56
CA ARG A 128 4.05 -0.87 -15.09
C ARG A 128 3.44 -2.09 -14.42
N VAL A 129 3.22 -1.97 -13.13
CA VAL A 129 2.52 -2.97 -12.33
C VAL A 129 1.31 -2.26 -11.78
N PRO A 130 0.13 -2.38 -12.43
CA PRO A 130 -1.09 -1.70 -12.02
C PRO A 130 -1.66 -2.38 -10.76
N CYS A 131 -0.89 -2.33 -9.68
CA CYS A 131 -1.30 -2.73 -8.35
C CYS A 131 -1.70 -1.47 -7.58
N GLU A 132 -2.94 -1.44 -7.10
CA GLU A 132 -3.40 -0.36 -6.24
C GLU A 132 -2.80 -0.51 -4.85
N ILE A 133 -2.05 0.51 -4.44
CA ILE A 133 -1.43 0.58 -3.13
C ILE A 133 -2.22 1.56 -2.29
N VAL A 134 -3.07 1.04 -1.41
CA VAL A 134 -3.83 1.86 -0.47
C VAL A 134 -2.87 2.43 0.58
N LEU A 135 -2.69 3.75 0.56
CA LEU A 135 -1.90 4.48 1.55
C LEU A 135 -2.77 4.83 2.77
N HIS A 136 -4.05 5.11 2.53
CA HIS A 136 -5.05 5.40 3.55
C HIS A 136 -6.46 5.04 3.06
N ASP A 137 -7.31 4.58 3.97
CA ASP A 137 -8.74 4.36 3.75
C ASP A 137 -9.49 4.67 5.06
N SER A 138 -10.34 5.70 5.05
CA SER A 138 -11.08 6.18 6.22
C SER A 138 -11.97 5.12 6.85
N ARG A 139 -12.47 4.18 6.05
CA ARG A 139 -13.37 3.10 6.51
C ARG A 139 -12.67 2.09 7.40
N VAL A 140 -11.33 2.12 7.41
CA VAL A 140 -10.47 1.08 8.00
C VAL A 140 -9.58 1.67 9.06
N ASN A 141 -8.95 2.79 8.72
CA ASN A 141 -7.97 3.46 9.55
C ASN A 141 -8.58 4.63 10.32
N GLY A 142 -9.88 4.91 10.13
CA GLY A 142 -10.54 6.09 10.66
C GLY A 142 -10.06 7.36 9.95
N LEU A 143 -10.36 8.51 10.53
CA LEU A 143 -10.03 9.82 9.97
C LEU A 143 -8.50 10.04 9.90
N LEU A 144 -8.04 10.71 8.83
CA LEU A 144 -6.65 11.12 8.70
C LEU A 144 -6.48 12.60 9.04
N THR A 145 -6.04 12.88 10.26
CA THR A 145 -5.79 14.24 10.73
C THR A 145 -4.38 14.71 10.34
N ALA A 146 -4.30 15.90 9.75
CA ALA A 146 -3.03 16.58 9.48
C ALA A 146 -2.38 17.03 10.80
N GLY A 147 -1.06 16.86 10.91
CA GLY A 147 -0.31 17.37 12.07
C GLY A 147 -0.15 18.88 12.05
N ASP A 148 0.56 19.44 13.04
CA ASP A 148 0.87 20.88 13.12
C ASP A 148 1.57 21.40 11.85
N ASP A 149 2.36 20.55 11.21
CA ASP A 149 3.04 20.78 9.94
C ASP A 149 2.12 20.70 8.72
N GLN A 150 0.82 20.50 8.91
CA GLN A 150 -0.21 20.27 7.88
C GLN A 150 0.02 19.00 7.05
N VAL A 151 0.88 18.09 7.51
CA VAL A 151 1.18 16.83 6.81
C VAL A 151 0.29 15.71 7.34
N MET A 152 -0.39 15.03 6.43
CA MET A 152 -1.18 13.84 6.72
C MET A 152 -0.28 12.61 6.82
N ARG A 153 -0.23 11.99 8.01
CA ARG A 153 0.64 10.85 8.30
C ARG A 153 -0.07 9.53 8.04
N THR A 154 0.05 9.02 6.82
CA THR A 154 -0.51 7.72 6.43
C THR A 154 0.25 6.56 7.08
N ALA A 155 -0.46 5.45 7.36
CA ALA A 155 0.16 4.23 7.90
C ALA A 155 1.18 3.62 6.93
N ARG A 156 0.94 3.79 5.62
CA ARG A 156 1.83 3.42 4.53
C ARG A 156 2.08 4.63 3.65
N ARG A 157 3.34 4.86 3.30
CA ARG A 157 3.73 6.00 2.44
C ARG A 157 4.78 5.66 1.40
N VAL A 158 5.26 4.42 1.39
CA VAL A 158 6.35 4.00 0.51
C VAL A 158 5.83 3.05 -0.56
N VAL A 159 6.19 3.33 -1.81
CA VAL A 159 5.84 2.53 -2.98
C VAL A 159 7.08 2.25 -3.83
N CYS A 160 7.06 1.15 -4.58
CA CYS A 160 8.11 0.81 -5.53
C CYS A 160 7.62 1.07 -6.95
N VAL A 161 8.46 1.73 -7.76
CA VAL A 161 8.14 2.07 -9.15
C VAL A 161 9.33 1.73 -10.02
N SER A 162 9.11 1.11 -11.19
CA SER A 162 10.19 0.86 -12.14
C SER A 162 10.75 2.18 -12.68
N VAL A 163 12.07 2.25 -12.88
CA VAL A 163 12.74 3.39 -13.51
C VAL A 163 12.16 3.62 -14.90
N GLY A 164 11.87 4.88 -15.23
CA GLY A 164 11.26 5.28 -16.49
C GLY A 164 9.73 5.17 -16.51
N GLU A 165 9.12 4.64 -15.44
CA GLU A 165 7.66 4.52 -15.31
C GLU A 165 7.10 5.63 -14.41
N MET A 166 5.77 5.69 -14.34
CA MET A 166 5.05 6.72 -13.59
C MET A 166 4.40 6.13 -12.34
N LEU A 167 4.26 6.98 -11.32
CA LEU A 167 3.37 6.77 -10.18
C LEU A 167 2.14 7.67 -10.33
N LEU A 168 0.96 7.07 -10.27
CA LEU A 168 -0.30 7.79 -10.12
C LEU A 168 -0.64 7.85 -8.65
N VAL A 169 -0.95 9.04 -8.12
CA VAL A 169 -1.50 9.18 -6.77
C VAL A 169 -2.90 9.73 -6.89
N THR A 170 -3.88 8.92 -6.49
CA THR A 170 -5.30 9.23 -6.52
C THR A 170 -5.78 9.53 -5.10
N VAL A 171 -6.41 10.69 -4.93
CA VAL A 171 -7.09 11.08 -3.71
C VAL A 171 -8.59 11.09 -4.00
N ALA A 172 -9.34 10.33 -3.22
CA ALA A 172 -10.79 10.19 -3.34
C ALA A 172 -11.42 10.58 -2.00
N PRO A 173 -11.99 11.80 -1.86
CA PRO A 173 -12.68 12.20 -0.65
C PRO A 173 -13.95 11.35 -0.49
N GLU A 174 -14.37 11.14 0.74
CA GLU A 174 -15.63 10.46 1.02
C GLU A 174 -16.75 11.50 1.23
N GLY A 175 -17.78 11.41 0.38
CA GLY A 175 -18.97 12.25 0.35
C GLY A 175 -19.77 11.97 -0.92
N GLY A 176 -20.93 12.62 -1.11
CA GLY A 176 -21.86 12.33 -2.21
C GLY A 176 -21.27 12.52 -3.62
N ASP A 177 -22.03 12.12 -4.65
CA ASP A 177 -21.67 12.02 -6.08
C ASP A 177 -20.92 13.21 -6.73
N GLU A 178 -20.86 14.37 -6.07
CA GLU A 178 -20.15 15.58 -6.53
C GLU A 178 -18.63 15.57 -6.26
N LEU A 179 -18.13 14.68 -5.38
CA LEU A 179 -16.71 14.61 -5.03
C LEU A 179 -15.99 13.57 -5.89
N SER A 180 -15.52 13.99 -7.07
CA SER A 180 -14.75 13.11 -7.95
C SER A 180 -13.34 12.82 -7.41
N PRO A 181 -12.83 11.59 -7.56
CA PRO A 181 -11.42 11.29 -7.33
C PRO A 181 -10.53 12.13 -8.24
N HIS A 182 -9.44 12.65 -7.70
CA HIS A 182 -8.44 13.40 -8.44
C HIS A 182 -7.12 12.65 -8.44
N THR A 183 -6.41 12.67 -9.57
CA THR A 183 -5.15 11.94 -9.73
C THR A 183 -4.06 12.85 -10.25
N VAL A 184 -2.91 12.81 -9.58
CA VAL A 184 -1.67 13.44 -10.03
C VAL A 184 -0.66 12.38 -10.45
N ARG A 185 0.29 12.74 -11.32
CA ARG A 185 1.23 11.80 -11.94
C ARG A 185 2.66 12.24 -11.68
N PHE A 186 3.51 11.30 -11.28
CA PHE A 186 4.92 11.55 -11.00
C PHE A 186 5.80 10.60 -11.80
N ALA A 187 6.72 11.16 -12.58
CA ALA A 187 7.79 10.37 -13.20
C ALA A 187 8.76 9.86 -12.14
N SER A 188 9.07 8.57 -12.20
CA SER A 188 10.11 7.97 -11.35
C SER A 188 11.47 8.63 -11.59
N LYS A 189 12.25 8.80 -10.52
CA LYS A 189 13.62 9.32 -10.55
C LYS A 189 14.52 8.49 -9.65
N LEU A 190 15.83 8.51 -9.91
CA LEU A 190 16.80 7.83 -9.04
C LEU A 190 16.94 8.50 -7.68
N ASN A 191 16.78 9.82 -7.63
CA ASN A 191 16.83 10.63 -6.41
C ASN A 191 16.03 11.94 -6.57
N GLY A 192 15.90 12.67 -5.47
CA GLY A 192 15.24 13.98 -5.43
C GLY A 192 13.76 13.89 -5.13
N TYR A 193 13.00 14.92 -5.49
CA TYR A 193 11.55 14.92 -5.28
C TYR A 193 10.80 15.62 -6.43
N ALA A 194 9.50 15.40 -6.46
CA ALA A 194 8.55 16.15 -7.27
C ALA A 194 7.31 16.44 -6.41
N ALA A 195 6.63 17.56 -6.67
CA ALA A 195 5.42 17.93 -5.94
C ALA A 195 4.40 18.51 -6.92
N GLU A 196 3.15 18.11 -6.77
CA GLU A 196 2.02 18.57 -7.56
C GLU A 196 0.92 19.03 -6.61
N ASN A 197 0.27 20.13 -6.96
CA ASN A 197 -0.90 20.61 -6.23
C ASN A 197 -2.17 20.05 -6.88
N MET A 198 -3.16 19.72 -6.06
CA MET A 198 -4.46 19.25 -6.53
C MET A 198 -5.59 19.85 -5.72
N MET A 199 -6.71 20.07 -6.39
CA MET A 199 -8.00 20.35 -5.75
C MET A 199 -8.77 19.04 -5.65
N CYS A 200 -9.35 18.76 -4.51
CA CYS A 200 -10.14 17.55 -4.30
C CYS A 200 -11.30 17.89 -3.36
N GLY A 201 -12.48 18.18 -3.90
CA GLY A 201 -13.58 18.74 -3.12
C GLY A 201 -13.23 20.09 -2.51
N ASN A 202 -13.41 20.23 -1.20
CA ASN A 202 -13.05 21.41 -0.42
C ASN A 202 -11.59 21.43 0.06
N TYR A 203 -10.77 20.46 -0.37
CA TYR A 203 -9.35 20.43 -0.04
C TYR A 203 -8.51 20.94 -1.19
N LYS A 204 -7.58 21.83 -0.87
CA LYS A 204 -6.40 22.11 -1.69
C LYS A 204 -5.22 21.40 -1.05
N MET A 205 -4.63 20.45 -1.78
CA MET A 205 -3.56 19.60 -1.28
C MET A 205 -2.31 19.73 -2.14
N GLN A 206 -1.16 19.51 -1.53
CA GLN A 206 0.09 19.23 -2.24
C GLN A 206 0.46 17.78 -2.01
N VAL A 207 0.65 17.05 -3.10
CA VAL A 207 1.22 15.70 -3.08
C VAL A 207 2.68 15.81 -3.47
N LYS A 208 3.57 15.34 -2.60
CA LYS A 208 5.01 15.29 -2.83
C LYS A 208 5.46 13.85 -2.86
N VAL A 209 6.29 13.50 -3.84
CA VAL A 209 6.97 12.20 -3.92
C VAL A 209 8.47 12.42 -3.84
N THR A 210 9.10 11.83 -2.83
CA THR A 210 10.56 11.81 -2.68
C THR A 210 11.10 10.47 -3.15
N TRP A 211 12.06 10.49 -4.04
CA TRP A 211 12.64 9.31 -4.68
C TRP A 211 13.98 8.96 -4.08
N SER A 212 14.23 7.66 -3.94
CA SER A 212 15.53 7.10 -3.60
C SER A 212 15.73 5.73 -4.23
N ILE A 213 16.98 5.33 -4.43
CA ILE A 213 17.32 3.98 -4.88
C ILE A 213 16.91 2.97 -3.80
N VAL A 214 16.29 1.86 -4.21
CA VAL A 214 16.08 0.73 -3.30
C VAL A 214 17.43 0.03 -3.12
N MET A 215 17.93 0.04 -1.89
CA MET A 215 19.14 -0.69 -1.47
C MET A 215 18.77 -2.04 -0.88
#